data_AF-A0A661IUJ7-F1
#
_entry.id   AF-A0A661IUJ7-F1
#
_cell.length_a   1.000
_cell.length_b   1.000
_cell.length_c   1.000
_cell.angle_alpha   90.00
_cell.angle_beta   90.00
_cell.angle_gamma   90.00
#
_symmetry.space_group_name_H-M   'P 1'
#
loop_
_entity.id
_entity.type
_entity.pdbx_description
1 polymer ?
#
loop_
_entity_poly.entity_id
_entity_poly.type
_entity_poly.pdbx_seq_one_letter_code
_entity_poly.pdbx_strand_id
1 'polypeptide(L)'
;MDSREIALNKSKYEILNSIKRIKELCKNIGFGELAYCIYYIHTGRVFKSQELESTENMSLDRHNDILQYTISCIYKYSDISIIPEHNYSINVNKIIQINKISNHIHNLHEVSSCITMLDKVTLVGERNQQVKLDFSQLTTDPVKKKSFEYTVRFQKSITKKKEELLSHLILLDKFSIKYAQYNIISSDIFGLTIEEIKLRLNELLNICIDNMKYNEKNMPILENGNIDAQSKDTLIEIVKSFIIDENLIFDIFGKNGMKFIRQFTFKRSDFKSHELNYHYISRKPLLKIKNKYIITPILLLDSLLNNFHYTILENKNYSDKHKQIMSDIFVNDIAKIGQKYCFDNFATELELMEGKNRLGDIDLILRHKEYDYDILIESKNHTVPLGIYFGNHETIEKRRKDLKESWEKKVDKRHRYLLQNYKNYNIKKEFKYLIVSRFPEILSHDSDYLVLSIDEFEFYLKNNCKYLEFYDLYEDYYNKEEIDSKDVKAFMKDILNCTIA
;
A
#
# COMPACT_ATOMS: atom_id res chain seq x y z
N MET A 1 -19.65 18.10 -26.41
CA MET A 1 -18.75 17.19 -25.70
C MET A 1 -18.62 17.74 -24.28
N ASP A 2 -18.91 16.92 -23.27
CA ASP A 2 -18.97 17.33 -21.87
C ASP A 2 -17.59 17.82 -21.39
N SER A 3 -17.53 18.93 -20.63
CA SER A 3 -16.28 19.47 -20.06
C SER A 3 -15.52 18.42 -19.27
N ARG A 4 -16.24 17.53 -18.57
CA ARG A 4 -15.66 16.39 -17.85
C ARG A 4 -14.99 15.40 -18.81
N GLU A 5 -15.68 15.01 -19.87
CA GLU A 5 -15.15 14.09 -20.88
C GLU A 5 -13.91 14.66 -21.59
N ILE A 6 -13.94 15.96 -21.92
CA ILE A 6 -12.78 16.67 -22.49
C ILE A 6 -11.61 16.66 -21.50
N ALA A 7 -11.84 16.96 -20.22
CA ALA A 7 -10.81 16.98 -19.19
C ALA A 7 -10.15 15.60 -18.98
N LEU A 8 -10.95 14.52 -18.95
CA LEU A 8 -10.45 13.15 -18.83
C LEU A 8 -9.62 12.73 -20.04
N ASN A 9 -10.10 13.04 -21.25
CA ASN A 9 -9.38 12.71 -22.48
C ASN A 9 -8.06 13.45 -22.58
N LYS A 10 -8.02 14.74 -22.18
CA LYS A 10 -6.78 15.51 -22.09
C LYS A 10 -5.81 14.94 -21.06
N SER A 11 -6.29 14.61 -19.87
CA SER A 11 -5.46 14.00 -18.82
C SER A 11 -4.83 12.71 -19.31
N LYS A 12 -5.61 11.82 -19.94
CA LYS A 12 -5.13 10.57 -20.52
C LYS A 12 -4.11 10.80 -21.63
N TYR A 13 -4.35 11.77 -22.51
CA TYR A 13 -3.42 12.15 -23.57
C TYR A 13 -2.08 12.62 -22.99
N GLU A 14 -2.11 13.50 -21.98
CA GLU A 14 -0.88 14.05 -21.41
C GLU A 14 -0.11 13.07 -20.52
N ILE A 15 -0.79 12.12 -19.89
CA ILE A 15 -0.14 10.94 -19.26
C ILE A 15 0.66 10.18 -20.32
N LEU A 16 0.05 9.86 -21.47
CA LEU A 16 0.72 9.11 -22.54
C LEU A 16 1.91 9.89 -23.14
N ASN A 17 1.79 11.20 -23.31
CA ASN A 17 2.88 12.06 -23.77
C ASN A 17 4.01 12.13 -22.75
N SER A 18 3.68 12.30 -21.46
CA SER A 18 4.65 12.33 -20.37
C SER A 18 5.42 11.02 -20.27
N ILE A 19 4.74 9.88 -20.44
CA ILE A 19 5.40 8.56 -20.54
C ILE A 19 6.36 8.51 -21.74
N LYS A 20 5.98 9.03 -22.91
CA LYS A 20 6.88 9.11 -24.08
C LYS A 20 8.11 9.98 -23.79
N ARG A 21 7.93 11.13 -23.13
CA ARG A 21 9.03 12.01 -22.71
C ARG A 21 9.99 11.30 -21.75
N ILE A 22 9.47 10.58 -20.74
CA ILE A 22 10.30 9.78 -19.83
C ILE A 22 11.10 8.73 -20.59
N LYS A 23 10.46 7.99 -21.51
CA LYS A 23 11.15 7.00 -22.35
C LYS A 23 12.32 7.62 -23.11
N GLU A 24 12.10 8.79 -23.71
CA GLU A 24 13.14 9.49 -24.47
C GLU A 24 14.30 9.95 -23.57
N LEU A 25 13.99 10.54 -22.41
CA LEU A 25 15.00 10.93 -21.43
C LEU A 25 15.83 9.74 -20.93
N CYS A 26 15.17 8.59 -20.74
CA CYS A 26 15.82 7.36 -20.25
C CYS A 26 16.78 6.71 -21.25
N LYS A 27 16.65 6.95 -22.55
CA LYS A 27 17.58 6.40 -23.56
C LYS A 27 19.03 6.85 -23.33
N ASN A 28 19.21 8.05 -22.78
CA ASN A 28 20.51 8.67 -22.55
C ASN A 28 20.92 8.64 -21.07
N ILE A 29 20.44 7.66 -20.31
CA ILE A 29 20.76 7.45 -18.90
C ILE A 29 21.73 6.28 -18.76
N GLY A 30 22.73 6.45 -17.90
CA GLY A 30 23.67 5.40 -17.51
C GLY A 30 23.39 4.87 -16.11
N PHE A 31 24.33 4.06 -15.61
CA PHE A 31 24.27 3.51 -14.26
C PHE A 31 24.27 4.61 -13.18
N GLY A 32 24.92 5.75 -13.43
CA GLY A 32 25.07 6.81 -12.43
C GLY A 32 23.75 7.45 -12.00
N GLU A 33 22.81 7.66 -12.93
CA GLU A 33 21.49 8.18 -12.57
C GLU A 33 20.64 7.16 -11.81
N LEU A 34 20.75 5.87 -12.17
CA LEU A 34 20.09 4.79 -11.42
C LEU A 34 20.64 4.71 -9.99
N ALA A 35 21.97 4.74 -9.85
CA ALA A 35 22.68 4.76 -8.57
C ALA A 35 22.24 5.93 -7.70
N TYR A 36 22.12 7.13 -8.27
CA TYR A 36 21.62 8.30 -7.56
C TYR A 36 20.19 8.09 -7.03
N CYS A 37 19.29 7.49 -7.81
CA CYS A 37 17.92 7.23 -7.34
C CYS A 37 17.89 6.20 -6.20
N ILE A 38 18.73 5.16 -6.26
CA ILE A 38 18.89 4.15 -5.20
C ILE A 38 19.47 4.78 -3.92
N TYR A 39 20.45 5.67 -4.07
CA TYR A 39 21.03 6.41 -2.97
C TYR A 39 19.98 7.30 -2.29
N TYR A 40 19.20 8.02 -3.10
CA TYR A 40 18.22 8.98 -2.59
C TYR A 40 17.03 8.31 -1.90
N ILE A 41 16.55 7.16 -2.39
CA ILE A 41 15.52 6.40 -1.68
C ILE A 41 16.03 5.82 -0.35
N HIS A 42 17.33 5.53 -0.25
CA HIS A 42 17.94 5.07 0.99
C HIS A 42 18.08 6.21 2.00
N THR A 43 18.76 7.29 1.60
CA THR A 43 19.05 8.43 2.46
C THR A 43 17.81 9.22 2.84
N GLY A 44 16.83 9.37 1.94
CA GLY A 44 15.56 10.05 2.24
C GLY A 44 14.80 9.44 3.42
N ARG A 45 14.95 8.12 3.67
CA ARG A 45 14.36 7.47 4.86
C ARG A 45 15.20 7.62 6.12
N VAL A 46 16.53 7.62 5.98
CA VAL A 46 17.45 7.79 7.11
C VAL A 46 17.36 9.23 7.64
N PHE A 47 17.40 10.23 6.75
CA PHE A 47 17.33 11.65 7.11
C PHE A 47 15.94 12.09 7.60
N LYS A 48 14.84 11.42 7.25
CA LYS A 48 13.53 11.72 7.85
C LYS A 48 13.48 11.48 9.37
N SER A 49 14.46 10.75 9.94
CA SER A 49 14.61 10.65 11.40
C SER A 49 15.06 11.95 12.07
N GLN A 50 15.55 12.92 11.28
CA GLN A 50 16.09 14.20 11.71
C GLN A 50 15.73 15.28 10.68
N GLU A 51 14.56 15.92 10.86
CA GLU A 51 14.15 17.20 10.24
C GLU A 51 14.65 17.50 8.81
N LEU A 52 13.92 17.03 7.78
CA LEU A 52 14.07 17.53 6.40
C LEU A 52 12.70 17.73 5.75
N GLU A 53 11.92 18.65 6.30
CA GLU A 53 10.78 19.31 5.64
C GLU A 53 11.26 20.55 4.86
N SER A 54 12.12 20.41 3.85
CA SER A 54 12.55 21.61 3.10
C SER A 54 12.86 21.41 1.62
N THR A 55 12.15 20.50 0.95
CA THR A 55 11.94 20.60 -0.50
C THR A 55 10.46 20.42 -0.83
N GLU A 56 9.78 21.56 -0.98
CA GLU A 56 8.48 21.77 -1.65
C GLU A 56 7.39 20.67 -1.50
N ASN A 57 6.46 20.92 -0.57
CA ASN A 57 5.03 20.56 -0.53
C ASN A 57 4.57 19.10 -0.76
N MET A 58 5.44 18.14 -1.03
CA MET A 58 5.01 16.76 -1.25
C MET A 58 5.10 15.92 0.02
N SER A 59 4.04 15.18 0.34
CA SER A 59 4.11 14.15 1.38
C SER A 59 5.19 13.12 1.03
N LEU A 60 5.97 12.70 2.02
CA LEU A 60 7.13 11.82 1.82
C LEU A 60 6.76 10.44 1.22
N ASP A 61 5.55 9.98 1.49
CA ASP A 61 5.01 8.77 0.87
C ASP A 61 4.91 8.90 -0.64
N ARG A 62 4.39 10.03 -1.10
CA ARG A 62 4.28 10.32 -2.52
C ARG A 62 5.65 10.47 -3.17
N HIS A 63 6.61 11.05 -2.46
CA HIS A 63 7.99 11.14 -2.94
C HIS A 63 8.63 9.76 -3.14
N ASN A 64 8.49 8.85 -2.17
CA ASN A 64 8.98 7.48 -2.28
C ASN A 64 8.35 6.72 -3.46
N ASP A 65 7.03 6.87 -3.64
CA ASP A 65 6.29 6.24 -4.72
C ASP A 65 6.77 6.73 -6.10
N ILE A 66 7.04 8.04 -6.23
CA ILE A 66 7.59 8.63 -7.46
C ILE A 66 9.02 8.14 -7.71
N LEU A 67 9.88 8.07 -6.69
CA LEU A 67 11.23 7.53 -6.86
C LEU A 67 11.21 6.06 -7.29
N GLN A 68 10.33 5.25 -6.72
CA GLN A 68 10.15 3.84 -7.11
C GLN A 68 9.72 3.72 -8.57
N TYR A 69 8.81 4.59 -9.02
CA TYR A 69 8.42 4.66 -10.43
C TYR A 69 9.59 5.11 -11.32
N THR A 70 10.33 6.15 -10.92
CA THR A 70 11.52 6.63 -11.64
C THR A 70 12.57 5.54 -11.79
N ILE A 71 12.89 4.80 -10.72
CA ILE A 71 13.81 3.65 -10.76
C ILE A 71 13.32 2.59 -11.76
N SER A 72 12.01 2.28 -11.75
CA SER A 72 11.41 1.33 -12.69
C SER A 72 11.54 1.79 -14.14
N CYS A 73 11.30 3.09 -14.41
CA CYS A 73 11.43 3.69 -15.74
C CYS A 73 12.88 3.69 -16.23
N ILE A 74 13.81 4.16 -15.39
CA ILE A 74 15.23 4.17 -15.71
C ILE A 74 15.67 2.75 -16.05
N TYR A 75 15.42 1.80 -15.16
CA TYR A 75 15.87 0.42 -15.36
C TYR A 75 15.21 -0.27 -16.56
N LYS A 76 13.97 0.09 -16.91
CA LYS A 76 13.25 -0.43 -18.09
C LYS A 76 13.78 0.13 -19.41
N TYR A 77 13.96 1.45 -19.50
CA TYR A 77 14.11 2.17 -20.76
C TYR A 77 15.54 2.61 -21.08
N SER A 78 16.45 2.52 -20.12
CA SER A 78 17.88 2.73 -20.36
C SER A 78 18.58 1.46 -20.84
N ASP A 79 19.69 1.63 -21.55
CA ASP A 79 20.59 0.54 -21.92
C ASP A 79 21.69 0.31 -20.88
N ILE A 80 21.31 0.28 -19.60
CA ILE A 80 22.25 -0.05 -18.53
C ILE A 80 22.57 -1.54 -18.64
N SER A 81 23.75 -1.82 -19.18
CA SER A 81 24.28 -3.19 -19.35
C SER A 81 25.54 -3.42 -18.51
N ILE A 82 26.15 -2.38 -17.95
CA ILE A 82 27.42 -2.45 -17.20
C ILE A 82 27.33 -1.61 -15.93
N ILE A 83 27.91 -2.11 -14.84
CA ILE A 83 28.19 -1.37 -13.61
C ILE A 83 29.67 -0.93 -13.67
N PRO A 84 29.97 0.37 -13.75
CA PRO A 84 31.34 0.88 -13.76
C PRO A 84 32.07 0.61 -12.43
N GLU A 85 33.34 0.22 -12.48
CA GLU A 85 34.10 -0.21 -11.29
C GLU A 85 34.59 0.94 -10.41
N HIS A 86 34.99 2.07 -11.01
CA HIS A 86 35.72 3.12 -10.28
C HIS A 86 35.05 4.50 -10.29
N ASN A 87 34.30 4.86 -11.33
CA ASN A 87 33.56 6.12 -11.34
C ASN A 87 32.45 6.11 -12.39
N TYR A 88 31.41 6.91 -12.16
CA TYR A 88 30.37 7.20 -13.13
C TYR A 88 29.95 8.66 -13.04
N SER A 89 29.63 9.26 -14.19
CA SER A 89 29.03 10.59 -14.24
C SER A 89 27.57 10.50 -13.79
N ILE A 90 27.10 11.51 -13.06
CA ILE A 90 25.70 11.61 -12.65
C ILE A 90 25.17 12.91 -13.24
N ASN A 91 24.19 12.82 -14.13
CA ASN A 91 23.45 13.99 -14.59
C ASN A 91 22.20 14.20 -13.72
N VAL A 92 22.39 14.90 -12.59
CA VAL A 92 21.31 15.19 -11.63
C VAL A 92 20.15 15.95 -12.30
N ASN A 93 20.43 16.82 -13.28
CA ASN A 93 19.40 17.56 -14.00
C ASN A 93 18.43 16.63 -14.77
N LYS A 94 18.94 15.56 -15.40
CA LYS A 94 18.08 14.56 -16.06
C LYS A 94 17.19 13.84 -15.05
N ILE A 95 17.72 13.50 -13.88
CA ILE A 95 16.94 12.83 -12.82
C ILE A 95 15.85 13.76 -12.31
N ILE A 96 16.17 15.03 -12.06
CA ILE A 96 15.19 16.05 -11.67
C ILE A 96 14.08 16.16 -12.73
N GLN A 97 14.43 16.18 -14.02
CA GLN A 97 13.43 16.23 -15.10
C GLN A 97 12.52 14.99 -15.10
N ILE A 98 13.09 13.79 -14.94
CA ILE A 98 12.31 12.54 -14.92
C ILE A 98 11.42 12.47 -13.69
N ASN A 99 11.93 12.86 -12.51
CA ASN A 99 11.14 12.94 -11.29
C ASN A 99 10.00 13.94 -11.42
N LYS A 100 10.24 15.12 -12.01
CA LYS A 100 9.20 16.12 -12.29
C LYS A 100 8.12 15.57 -13.21
N ILE A 101 8.49 14.90 -14.30
CA ILE A 101 7.51 14.30 -15.21
C ILE A 101 6.78 13.13 -14.54
N SER A 102 7.47 12.31 -13.76
CA SER A 102 6.86 11.20 -13.00
C SER A 102 5.85 11.72 -11.97
N ASN A 103 6.19 12.78 -11.25
CA ASN A 103 5.27 13.48 -10.35
C ASN A 103 4.07 14.07 -11.10
N HIS A 104 4.31 14.69 -12.26
CA HIS A 104 3.23 15.21 -13.10
C HIS A 104 2.27 14.11 -13.55
N ILE A 105 2.79 12.95 -13.94
CA ILE A 105 1.92 11.82 -14.31
C ILE A 105 1.10 11.34 -13.10
N HIS A 106 1.72 11.23 -11.93
CA HIS A 106 1.01 10.86 -10.70
C HIS A 106 -0.13 11.85 -10.38
N ASN A 107 0.16 13.15 -10.46
CA ASN A 107 -0.84 14.22 -10.34
C ASN A 107 -1.99 14.07 -11.34
N LEU A 108 -1.69 13.79 -12.61
CA LEU A 108 -2.75 13.62 -13.63
C LEU A 108 -3.67 12.44 -13.31
N HIS A 109 -3.16 11.37 -12.68
CA HIS A 109 -4.01 10.28 -12.19
C HIS A 109 -4.91 10.72 -11.03
N GLU A 110 -4.39 11.46 -10.05
CA GLU A 110 -5.18 12.01 -8.93
C GLU A 110 -6.26 12.98 -9.45
N VAL A 111 -5.89 13.91 -10.33
CA VAL A 111 -6.80 14.86 -10.97
C VAL A 111 -7.89 14.14 -11.75
N SER A 112 -7.53 13.11 -12.55
CA SER A 112 -8.51 12.29 -13.27
C SER A 112 -9.51 11.66 -12.30
N SER A 113 -9.05 11.22 -11.13
CA SER A 113 -9.90 10.67 -10.09
C SER A 113 -10.89 11.71 -9.55
N CYS A 114 -10.42 12.92 -9.24
CA CYS A 114 -11.28 14.00 -8.78
C CYS A 114 -12.29 14.45 -9.85
N ILE A 115 -11.88 14.50 -11.13
CA ILE A 115 -12.76 14.79 -12.27
C ILE A 115 -13.88 13.75 -12.37
N THR A 116 -13.59 12.47 -12.09
CA THR A 116 -14.65 11.44 -12.09
C THR A 116 -15.62 11.55 -10.92
N MET A 117 -15.20 12.12 -9.79
CA MET A 117 -16.00 12.30 -8.58
C MET A 117 -16.89 13.56 -8.62
N LEU A 118 -16.39 14.65 -9.21
CA LEU A 118 -17.07 15.94 -9.22
C LEU A 118 -17.76 16.17 -10.56
N ASP A 119 -19.05 16.54 -10.53
CA ASP A 119 -19.82 16.74 -11.77
C ASP A 119 -19.58 18.12 -12.41
N LYS A 120 -19.18 19.11 -11.60
CA LYS A 120 -18.88 20.47 -12.07
C LYS A 120 -17.39 20.60 -12.30
N VAL A 121 -17.00 20.27 -13.51
CA VAL A 121 -15.64 20.43 -14.01
C VAL A 121 -15.64 21.60 -14.99
N THR A 122 -14.89 22.64 -14.65
CA THR A 122 -14.75 23.81 -15.52
C THR A 122 -13.38 23.78 -16.17
N LEU A 123 -13.33 23.95 -17.49
CA LEU A 123 -12.08 24.14 -18.21
C LEU A 123 -11.82 25.63 -18.36
N VAL A 124 -10.62 26.07 -17.97
CA VAL A 124 -10.21 27.48 -18.02
C VAL A 124 -8.83 27.64 -18.66
N GLY A 125 -8.48 28.87 -19.00
CA GLY A 125 -7.22 29.21 -19.67
C GLY A 125 -7.24 28.99 -21.19
N GLU A 126 -6.17 29.41 -21.85
CA GLU A 126 -6.01 29.21 -23.30
C GLU A 126 -6.07 27.71 -23.63
N ARG A 127 -6.80 27.36 -24.69
CA ARG A 127 -6.99 25.97 -25.14
C ARG A 127 -7.55 25.02 -24.07
N ASN A 128 -8.26 25.50 -23.05
CA ASN A 128 -8.85 24.67 -22.00
C ASN A 128 -7.79 23.87 -21.22
N GLN A 129 -6.63 24.46 -20.94
CA GLN A 129 -5.47 23.77 -20.35
C GLN A 129 -5.50 23.65 -18.81
N GLN A 130 -6.43 24.32 -18.14
CA GLN A 130 -6.59 24.24 -16.69
C GLN A 130 -7.92 23.60 -16.34
N VAL A 131 -7.90 22.68 -15.37
CA VAL A 131 -9.10 22.09 -14.80
C VAL A 131 -9.39 22.76 -13.47
N LYS A 132 -10.57 23.38 -13.36
CA LYS A 132 -11.12 23.91 -12.11
C LYS A 132 -12.17 22.95 -11.58
N LEU A 133 -11.90 22.41 -10.40
CA LEU A 133 -12.78 21.51 -9.67
C LEU A 133 -13.62 22.30 -8.67
N ASP A 134 -14.94 22.15 -8.71
CA ASP A 134 -15.86 22.78 -7.77
C ASP A 134 -16.17 21.85 -6.59
N PHE A 135 -15.43 22.06 -5.49
CA PHE A 135 -15.62 21.29 -4.25
C PHE A 135 -16.85 21.73 -3.44
N SER A 136 -17.57 22.79 -3.82
CA SER A 136 -18.85 23.14 -3.16
C SER A 136 -19.93 22.05 -3.34
N GLN A 137 -19.71 21.14 -4.29
CA GLN A 137 -20.53 19.93 -4.39
C GLN A 137 -20.43 19.03 -3.16
N LEU A 138 -19.28 18.99 -2.48
CA LEU A 138 -19.11 18.16 -1.29
C LEU A 138 -19.95 18.63 -0.10
N THR A 139 -20.35 19.90 -0.09
CA THR A 139 -21.24 20.44 0.96
C THR A 139 -22.72 20.36 0.58
N THR A 140 -23.03 20.24 -0.71
CA THR A 140 -24.40 20.28 -1.24
C THR A 140 -24.93 18.92 -1.71
N ASP A 141 -24.04 17.94 -1.95
CA ASP A 141 -24.37 16.59 -2.41
C ASP A 141 -23.88 15.55 -1.37
N PRO A 142 -24.80 14.98 -0.57
CA PRO A 142 -24.45 14.01 0.47
C PRO A 142 -23.79 12.74 -0.06
N VAL A 143 -24.09 12.32 -1.30
CA VAL A 143 -23.48 11.11 -1.88
C VAL A 143 -22.01 11.37 -2.18
N LYS A 144 -21.70 12.51 -2.80
CA LYS A 144 -20.31 12.90 -3.06
C LYS A 144 -19.52 13.15 -1.79
N LYS A 145 -20.16 13.76 -0.78
CA LYS A 145 -19.56 13.94 0.56
C LYS A 145 -19.08 12.59 1.10
N LYS A 146 -19.97 11.59 1.14
CA LYS A 146 -19.64 10.24 1.63
C LYS A 146 -18.52 9.57 0.82
N SER A 147 -18.54 9.66 -0.51
CA SER A 147 -17.48 9.07 -1.35
C SER A 147 -16.12 9.77 -1.15
N PHE A 148 -16.12 11.07 -0.88
CA PHE A 148 -14.92 11.81 -0.49
C PHE A 148 -14.41 11.41 0.91
N GLU A 149 -15.28 11.39 1.91
CA GLU A 149 -14.97 10.93 3.28
C GLU A 149 -14.39 9.52 3.29
N TYR A 150 -14.96 8.61 2.50
CA TYR A 150 -14.43 7.27 2.29
C TYR A 150 -13.00 7.28 1.74
N THR A 151 -12.72 8.12 0.75
CA THR A 151 -11.37 8.23 0.14
C THR A 151 -10.35 8.71 1.17
N VAL A 152 -10.69 9.73 1.96
CA VAL A 152 -9.85 10.25 3.05
C VAL A 152 -9.63 9.19 4.12
N ARG A 153 -10.69 8.51 4.57
CA ARG A 153 -10.65 7.41 5.53
C ARG A 153 -9.74 6.27 5.06
N PHE A 154 -9.84 5.90 3.78
CA PHE A 154 -9.02 4.87 3.18
C PHE A 154 -7.53 5.29 3.14
N GLN A 155 -7.22 6.53 2.73
CA GLN A 155 -5.86 7.06 2.77
C GLN A 155 -5.26 7.05 4.18
N LYS A 156 -5.99 7.55 5.19
CA LYS A 156 -5.55 7.51 6.60
C LYS A 156 -5.19 6.08 7.05
N SER A 157 -6.01 5.08 6.67
CA SER A 157 -5.76 3.67 7.01
C SER A 157 -4.49 3.08 6.37
N ILE A 158 -4.04 3.63 5.24
CA ILE A 158 -2.79 3.25 4.58
C ILE A 158 -1.61 3.95 5.25
N THR A 159 -1.72 5.26 5.50
CA THR A 159 -0.63 6.08 6.05
C THR A 159 -0.29 5.67 7.48
N LYS A 160 -1.28 5.38 8.33
CA LYS A 160 -1.08 4.98 9.74
C LYS A 160 -0.20 3.73 9.92
N LYS A 161 -0.02 2.91 8.88
CA LYS A 161 0.82 1.70 8.89
C LYS A 161 2.29 1.97 8.58
N LYS A 162 2.65 3.20 8.24
CA LYS A 162 4.01 3.63 7.93
C LYS A 162 4.46 4.62 8.99
N GLU A 163 5.07 4.17 10.07
CA GLU A 163 6.13 4.91 10.79
C GLU A 163 6.58 4.16 12.04
N GLU A 164 7.81 3.64 11.95
CA GLU A 164 8.83 3.58 13.00
C GLU A 164 10.11 3.09 12.30
N LEU A 165 11.26 3.71 12.57
CA LEU A 165 12.56 3.23 12.10
C LEU A 165 12.93 1.97 12.88
N LEU A 166 12.44 0.83 12.39
CA LEU A 166 12.73 -0.47 12.97
C LEU A 166 14.04 -1.02 12.39
N SER A 167 14.81 -1.67 13.25
CA SER A 167 16.00 -2.40 12.79
C SER A 167 15.61 -3.51 11.82
N HIS A 168 16.52 -3.88 10.91
CA HIS A 168 16.25 -4.95 9.95
C HIS A 168 15.90 -6.28 10.65
N LEU A 169 16.48 -6.55 11.82
CA LEU A 169 16.16 -7.73 12.64
C LEU A 169 14.69 -7.73 13.06
N ILE A 170 14.18 -6.61 13.58
CA ILE A 170 12.77 -6.48 13.96
C ILE A 170 11.85 -6.65 12.75
N LEU A 171 12.22 -6.09 11.60
CA LEU A 171 11.45 -6.21 10.36
C LEU A 171 11.41 -7.67 9.86
N LEU A 172 12.53 -8.39 9.94
CA LEU A 172 12.59 -9.81 9.58
C LEU A 172 11.81 -10.70 10.56
N ASP A 173 11.81 -10.37 11.85
CA ASP A 173 10.98 -11.06 12.85
C ASP A 173 9.49 -10.83 12.59
N LYS A 174 9.09 -9.59 12.30
CA LYS A 174 7.70 -9.28 11.89
C LYS A 174 7.30 -10.07 10.64
N PHE A 175 8.21 -10.20 9.66
CA PHE A 175 7.98 -11.02 8.47
C PHE A 175 7.78 -12.50 8.83
N SER A 176 8.67 -13.09 9.62
CA SER A 176 8.59 -14.49 10.05
C SER A 176 7.30 -14.78 10.81
N ILE A 177 6.94 -13.95 11.79
CA ILE A 177 5.72 -14.09 12.58
C ILE A 177 4.47 -14.01 11.68
N LYS A 178 4.42 -12.99 10.82
CA LYS A 178 3.28 -12.75 9.92
C LYS A 178 3.06 -13.91 8.95
N TYR A 179 4.13 -14.53 8.46
CA TYR A 179 4.07 -15.57 7.46
C TYR A 179 4.35 -16.98 8.02
N ALA A 180 4.39 -17.18 9.33
CA ALA A 180 4.77 -18.46 9.96
C ALA A 180 3.99 -19.68 9.42
N GLN A 181 2.70 -19.50 9.11
CA GLN A 181 1.83 -20.57 8.58
C GLN A 181 2.12 -20.92 7.09
N TYR A 182 2.98 -20.18 6.41
CA TYR A 182 3.28 -20.34 4.99
C TYR A 182 4.49 -21.24 4.70
N ASN A 183 5.09 -21.91 5.69
CA ASN A 183 6.33 -22.70 5.47
C ASN A 183 6.27 -23.69 4.29
N ILE A 184 5.18 -24.46 4.19
CA ILE A 184 4.99 -25.42 3.08
C ILE A 184 4.84 -24.67 1.75
N ILE A 185 3.95 -23.67 1.70
CA ILE A 185 3.68 -22.87 0.50
C ILE A 185 4.96 -22.16 0.02
N SER A 186 5.71 -21.60 0.96
CA SER A 186 6.97 -20.91 0.71
C SER A 186 8.00 -21.88 0.14
N SER A 187 8.13 -23.07 0.71
CA SER A 187 9.07 -24.09 0.22
C SER A 187 8.76 -24.49 -1.21
N ASP A 188 7.47 -24.69 -1.54
CA ASP A 188 7.06 -25.07 -2.88
C ASP A 188 7.25 -23.95 -3.91
N ILE A 189 6.89 -22.70 -3.55
CA ILE A 189 6.97 -21.55 -4.46
C ILE A 189 8.40 -21.03 -4.59
N PHE A 190 9.14 -20.93 -3.50
CA PHE A 190 10.42 -20.23 -3.43
C PHE A 190 11.63 -21.15 -3.22
N GLY A 191 11.41 -22.43 -2.91
CA GLY A 191 12.48 -23.38 -2.58
C GLY A 191 13.03 -23.23 -1.16
N LEU A 192 12.41 -22.40 -0.32
CA LEU A 192 12.82 -22.09 1.04
C LEU A 192 11.59 -21.91 1.95
N THR A 193 11.67 -22.39 3.18
CA THR A 193 10.75 -22.05 4.27
C THR A 193 10.85 -20.57 4.65
N ILE A 194 9.89 -20.07 5.45
CA ILE A 194 9.90 -18.67 5.90
C ILE A 194 11.09 -18.38 6.81
N GLU A 195 11.46 -19.33 7.67
CA GLU A 195 12.64 -19.22 8.54
C GLU A 195 13.94 -19.23 7.73
N GLU A 196 14.06 -20.08 6.71
CA GLU A 196 15.22 -20.06 5.82
C GLU A 196 15.31 -18.73 5.06
N ILE A 197 14.19 -18.20 4.54
CA ILE A 197 14.16 -16.88 3.90
C ILE A 197 14.66 -15.81 4.87
N LYS A 198 14.15 -15.78 6.11
CA LYS A 198 14.60 -14.84 7.16
C LYS A 198 16.11 -14.96 7.40
N LEU A 199 16.63 -16.19 7.57
CA LEU A 199 18.04 -16.42 7.85
C LEU A 199 18.93 -15.93 6.69
N ARG A 200 18.61 -16.30 5.45
CA ARG A 200 19.40 -15.93 4.26
C ARG A 200 19.35 -14.43 3.97
N LEU A 201 18.20 -13.80 4.19
CA LEU A 201 18.08 -12.35 4.06
C LEU A 201 18.86 -11.62 5.15
N ASN A 202 18.87 -12.11 6.38
CA ASN A 202 19.69 -11.54 7.44
C ASN A 202 21.18 -11.57 7.07
N GLU A 203 21.66 -12.71 6.57
CA GLU A 203 23.03 -12.85 6.05
C GLU A 203 23.34 -11.84 4.95
N LEU A 204 22.45 -11.74 3.95
CA LEU A 204 22.56 -10.78 2.85
C LEU A 204 22.61 -9.32 3.32
N LEU A 205 21.74 -8.95 4.26
CA LEU A 205 21.67 -7.60 4.80
C LEU A 205 22.90 -7.26 5.65
N ASN A 206 23.44 -8.21 6.40
CA ASN A 206 24.69 -8.03 7.14
C ASN A 206 25.87 -7.80 6.19
N ILE A 207 25.92 -8.48 5.03
CA ILE A 207 26.93 -8.21 4.01
C ILE A 207 26.83 -6.76 3.50
N CYS A 208 25.61 -6.25 3.24
CA CYS A 208 25.44 -4.84 2.86
C CYS A 208 25.91 -3.88 3.96
N ILE A 209 25.63 -4.19 5.24
CA ILE A 209 26.07 -3.39 6.38
C ILE A 209 27.59 -3.41 6.51
N ASP A 210 28.22 -4.57 6.38
CA ASP A 210 29.67 -4.72 6.50
C ASP A 210 30.39 -4.03 5.35
N ASN A 211 29.85 -4.13 4.12
CA ASN A 211 30.35 -3.34 2.99
C ASN A 211 30.24 -1.84 3.25
N MET A 212 29.13 -1.38 3.84
CA MET A 212 28.93 0.04 4.15
C MET A 212 29.94 0.54 5.18
N LYS A 213 30.17 -0.22 6.27
CA LYS A 213 31.21 0.08 7.26
C LYS A 213 32.62 0.06 6.66
N TYR A 214 32.88 -0.89 5.76
CA TYR A 214 34.18 -0.97 5.08
C TYR A 214 34.40 0.24 4.15
N ASN A 215 33.36 0.71 3.48
CA ASN A 215 33.40 1.83 2.55
C ASN A 215 33.35 3.20 3.24
N GLU A 216 32.91 3.27 4.50
CA GLU A 216 32.83 4.49 5.31
C GLU A 216 34.14 5.29 5.32
N LYS A 217 35.27 4.60 5.37
CA LYS A 217 36.61 5.21 5.34
C LYS A 217 36.92 6.02 4.06
N ASN A 218 36.17 5.79 2.99
CA ASN A 218 36.31 6.48 1.71
C ASN A 218 35.29 7.63 1.56
N MET A 219 34.37 7.79 2.51
CA MET A 219 33.35 8.82 2.47
C MET A 219 33.91 10.12 3.08
N PRO A 220 33.73 11.28 2.41
CA PRO A 220 34.17 12.55 2.97
C PRO A 220 33.51 12.85 4.31
N ILE A 221 34.29 13.43 5.23
CA ILE A 221 33.86 13.79 6.57
C ILE A 221 33.78 15.32 6.66
N LEU A 222 32.65 15.85 7.14
CA LEU A 222 32.42 17.25 7.43
C LEU A 222 33.21 17.70 8.67
N GLU A 223 33.34 19.00 8.88
CA GLU A 223 34.07 19.56 10.03
C GLU A 223 33.51 19.09 11.39
N ASN A 224 32.22 18.75 11.46
CA ASN A 224 31.56 18.23 12.66
C ASN A 224 31.82 16.73 12.90
N GLY A 225 32.65 16.08 12.09
CA GLY A 225 32.95 14.65 12.19
C GLY A 225 31.91 13.71 11.55
N ASN A 226 30.81 14.25 11.00
CA ASN A 226 29.81 13.45 10.31
C ASN A 226 30.17 13.21 8.85
N ILE A 227 29.69 12.12 8.28
CA ILE A 227 29.81 11.84 6.85
C ILE A 227 29.04 12.89 6.05
N ASP A 228 29.68 13.45 5.01
CA ASP A 228 29.03 14.33 4.04
C ASP A 228 28.12 13.53 3.10
N ALA A 229 26.84 13.45 3.44
CA ALA A 229 25.83 12.78 2.62
C ALA A 229 25.46 13.53 1.32
N GLN A 230 25.97 14.74 1.09
CA GLN A 230 25.76 15.45 -0.18
C GLN A 230 26.90 15.19 -1.17
N SER A 231 28.02 14.64 -0.69
CA SER A 231 29.15 14.29 -1.56
C SER A 231 28.82 13.19 -2.56
N LYS A 232 29.29 13.37 -3.79
CA LYS A 232 29.25 12.35 -4.85
C LYS A 232 29.99 11.07 -4.42
N ASP A 233 31.07 11.20 -3.67
CA ASP A 233 31.87 10.05 -3.25
C ASP A 233 31.10 9.21 -2.22
N THR A 234 30.42 9.84 -1.26
CA THR A 234 29.51 9.16 -0.33
C THR A 234 28.41 8.39 -1.05
N LEU A 235 27.79 9.00 -2.07
CA LEU A 235 26.80 8.33 -2.91
C LEU A 235 27.38 7.08 -3.57
N ILE A 236 28.56 7.20 -4.19
CA ILE A 236 29.22 6.09 -4.90
C ILE A 236 29.50 4.93 -3.93
N GLU A 237 30.08 5.24 -2.77
CA GLU A 237 30.47 4.27 -1.76
C GLU A 237 29.25 3.58 -1.10
N ILE A 238 28.16 4.31 -0.87
CA ILE A 238 26.91 3.71 -0.38
C ILE A 238 26.31 2.79 -1.43
N VAL A 239 26.22 3.21 -2.69
CA VAL A 239 25.65 2.36 -3.75
C VAL A 239 26.50 1.11 -3.98
N LYS A 240 27.84 1.20 -3.93
CA LYS A 240 28.73 0.03 -4.00
C LYS A 240 28.41 -1.01 -2.93
N SER A 241 28.04 -0.56 -1.73
CA SER A 241 27.68 -1.44 -0.61
C SER A 241 26.42 -2.29 -0.88
N PHE A 242 25.58 -1.87 -1.82
CA PHE A 242 24.36 -2.56 -2.24
C PHE A 242 24.54 -3.46 -3.47
N ILE A 243 25.74 -3.51 -4.05
CA ILE A 243 26.03 -4.31 -5.24
C ILE A 243 26.68 -5.62 -4.82
N ILE A 244 26.01 -6.73 -5.09
CA ILE A 244 26.43 -8.06 -4.68
C ILE A 244 26.59 -8.95 -5.92
N ASP A 245 27.71 -9.68 -6.01
CA ASP A 245 27.94 -10.63 -7.10
C ASP A 245 26.97 -11.82 -7.02
N GLU A 246 26.53 -12.31 -8.18
CA GLU A 246 25.59 -13.44 -8.29
C GLU A 246 26.14 -14.72 -7.65
N ASN A 247 27.46 -14.91 -7.66
CA ASN A 247 28.10 -16.05 -6.98
C ASN A 247 27.88 -15.97 -5.46
N LEU A 248 28.07 -14.79 -4.86
CA LEU A 248 27.84 -14.61 -3.42
C LEU A 248 26.35 -14.78 -3.08
N ILE A 249 25.44 -14.31 -3.95
CA ILE A 249 24.01 -14.59 -3.79
C ILE A 249 23.73 -16.10 -3.87
N PHE A 250 24.39 -16.82 -4.77
CA PHE A 250 24.27 -18.27 -4.87
C PHE A 250 24.83 -18.98 -3.63
N ASP A 251 25.93 -18.50 -3.05
CA ASP A 251 26.52 -19.07 -1.84
C ASP A 251 25.58 -18.92 -0.63
N ILE A 252 24.94 -17.76 -0.48
CA ILE A 252 23.97 -17.48 0.59
C ILE A 252 22.69 -18.31 0.40
N PHE A 253 22.09 -18.26 -0.78
CA PHE A 253 20.74 -18.82 -1.00
C PHE A 253 20.74 -20.28 -1.48
N GLY A 254 21.85 -20.76 -2.02
CA GLY A 254 21.97 -22.06 -2.66
C GLY A 254 21.09 -22.21 -3.91
N LYS A 255 21.19 -23.38 -4.55
CA LYS A 255 20.43 -23.69 -5.77
C LYS A 255 18.92 -23.53 -5.60
N ASN A 256 18.37 -23.95 -4.46
CA ASN A 256 16.94 -23.87 -4.18
C ASN A 256 16.48 -22.43 -3.94
N GLY A 257 17.24 -21.65 -3.15
CA GLY A 257 16.91 -20.26 -2.84
C GLY A 257 17.09 -19.30 -4.03
N MET A 258 17.82 -19.67 -5.07
CA MET A 258 17.84 -18.86 -6.30
C MET A 258 16.46 -18.70 -6.95
N LYS A 259 15.50 -19.61 -6.68
CA LYS A 259 14.12 -19.44 -7.12
C LYS A 259 13.47 -18.22 -6.44
N PHE A 260 13.66 -18.06 -5.13
CA PHE A 260 13.28 -16.84 -4.39
C PHE A 260 13.87 -15.58 -5.03
N ILE A 261 15.20 -15.54 -5.23
CA ILE A 261 15.89 -14.39 -5.82
C ILE A 261 15.30 -14.01 -7.17
N ARG A 262 15.07 -14.97 -8.06
CA ARG A 262 14.49 -14.74 -9.39
C ARG A 262 13.05 -14.21 -9.35
N GLN A 263 12.26 -14.59 -8.36
CA GLN A 263 10.88 -14.09 -8.22
C GLN A 263 10.85 -12.63 -7.77
N PHE A 264 11.78 -12.24 -6.89
CA PHE A 264 11.93 -10.88 -6.38
C PHE A 264 12.81 -9.98 -7.28
N THR A 265 13.33 -10.51 -8.40
CA THR A 265 14.09 -9.74 -9.39
C THR A 265 13.17 -9.00 -10.35
N PHE A 266 13.34 -7.69 -10.47
CA PHE A 266 12.62 -6.85 -11.42
C PHE A 266 12.91 -7.30 -12.85
N LYS A 267 11.84 -7.62 -13.59
CA LYS A 267 11.96 -7.97 -15.01
C LYS A 267 11.49 -6.82 -15.86
N ARG A 268 12.35 -6.34 -16.75
CA ARG A 268 12.00 -5.29 -17.72
C ARG A 268 10.71 -5.63 -18.47
N SER A 269 10.49 -6.88 -18.87
CA SER A 269 9.28 -7.32 -19.59
C SER A 269 7.97 -7.06 -18.85
N ASP A 270 7.98 -7.12 -17.52
CA ASP A 270 6.76 -7.15 -16.71
C ASP A 270 6.23 -5.73 -16.43
N PHE A 271 7.09 -4.72 -16.54
CA PHE A 271 6.75 -3.34 -16.23
C PHE A 271 5.87 -2.70 -17.31
N LYS A 272 4.72 -2.17 -16.88
CA LYS A 272 3.77 -1.42 -17.69
C LYS A 272 3.73 0.04 -17.26
N SER A 273 4.25 0.94 -18.09
CA SER A 273 4.39 2.37 -17.74
C SER A 273 3.09 3.15 -17.57
N HIS A 274 1.94 2.63 -18.03
CA HIS A 274 0.63 3.28 -17.83
C HIS A 274 -0.02 2.88 -16.51
N GLU A 275 0.59 1.95 -15.78
CA GLU A 275 0.16 1.47 -14.47
C GLU A 275 1.06 2.10 -13.38
N LEU A 276 1.24 3.44 -13.41
CA LEU A 276 2.14 4.16 -12.50
C LEU A 276 1.86 3.93 -11.01
N ASN A 277 0.58 3.80 -10.72
CA ASN A 277 0.05 3.54 -9.40
C ASN A 277 0.50 2.16 -8.85
N TYR A 278 1.00 1.27 -9.70
CA TYR A 278 1.34 -0.10 -9.36
C TYR A 278 2.87 -0.22 -9.34
N HIS A 279 3.49 0.11 -8.21
CA HIS A 279 4.95 0.11 -8.08
C HIS A 279 5.53 -1.31 -8.22
N TYR A 280 5.86 -1.70 -9.46
CA TYR A 280 6.43 -2.99 -9.80
C TYR A 280 7.73 -3.27 -9.05
N ILE A 281 8.57 -2.25 -8.85
CA ILE A 281 9.81 -2.37 -8.08
C ILE A 281 9.55 -2.75 -6.62
N SER A 282 8.43 -2.34 -6.02
CA SER A 282 8.08 -2.67 -4.63
C SER A 282 7.67 -4.14 -4.48
N ARG A 283 7.22 -4.77 -5.57
CA ARG A 283 6.97 -6.23 -5.63
C ARG A 283 8.22 -7.03 -5.99
N LYS A 284 9.12 -6.44 -6.78
CA LYS A 284 10.34 -7.08 -7.28
C LYS A 284 11.53 -6.14 -7.10
N PRO A 285 12.04 -6.00 -5.86
CA PRO A 285 12.97 -4.93 -5.48
C PRO A 285 14.42 -5.17 -5.94
N LEU A 286 14.76 -6.39 -6.38
CA LEU A 286 16.13 -6.71 -6.79
C LEU A 286 16.33 -6.32 -8.25
N LEU A 287 17.39 -5.57 -8.54
CA LEU A 287 17.79 -5.26 -9.92
C LEU A 287 18.97 -6.15 -10.31
N LYS A 288 18.95 -6.72 -11.52
CA LYS A 288 20.06 -7.52 -12.04
C LYS A 288 20.75 -6.81 -13.20
N ILE A 289 22.07 -6.65 -13.15
CA ILE A 289 22.87 -6.15 -14.27
C ILE A 289 24.01 -7.14 -14.49
N LYS A 290 23.98 -7.88 -15.61
CA LYS A 290 24.89 -9.01 -15.86
C LYS A 290 24.90 -9.98 -14.66
N ASN A 291 26.06 -10.17 -14.04
CA ASN A 291 26.27 -11.12 -12.94
C ASN A 291 26.24 -10.43 -11.57
N LYS A 292 25.66 -9.23 -11.48
CA LYS A 292 25.55 -8.45 -10.25
C LYS A 292 24.09 -8.14 -9.93
N TYR A 293 23.78 -8.20 -8.65
CA TYR A 293 22.50 -7.79 -8.07
C TYR A 293 22.68 -6.46 -7.34
N ILE A 294 21.74 -5.54 -7.54
CA ILE A 294 21.61 -4.35 -6.71
C ILE A 294 20.49 -4.59 -5.72
N ILE A 295 20.81 -4.46 -4.45
CA ILE A 295 19.96 -4.87 -3.34
C ILE A 295 19.81 -3.67 -2.41
N THR A 296 18.76 -2.89 -2.62
CA THR A 296 18.44 -1.77 -1.76
C THR A 296 17.70 -2.30 -0.52
N PRO A 297 18.31 -2.29 0.69
CA PRO A 297 17.72 -2.92 1.88
C PRO A 297 16.30 -2.44 2.19
N ILE A 298 16.08 -1.14 2.01
CA ILE A 298 14.78 -0.48 2.20
C ILE A 298 13.71 -1.04 1.28
N LEU A 299 13.99 -1.15 -0.02
CA LEU A 299 13.02 -1.70 -0.99
C LEU A 299 12.78 -3.19 -0.75
N LEU A 300 13.83 -3.92 -0.36
CA LEU A 300 13.74 -5.35 -0.08
C LEU A 300 12.83 -5.63 1.13
N LEU A 301 13.06 -4.95 2.25
CA LEU A 301 12.28 -5.14 3.48
C LEU A 301 10.82 -4.71 3.32
N ASP A 302 10.58 -3.57 2.64
CA ASP A 302 9.23 -3.14 2.29
C ASP A 302 8.50 -4.18 1.43
N SER A 303 9.21 -4.74 0.44
CA SER A 303 8.66 -5.76 -0.44
C SER A 303 8.24 -7.00 0.33
N LEU A 304 9.07 -7.44 1.28
CA LEU A 304 8.78 -8.61 2.11
C LEU A 304 7.56 -8.40 2.99
N LEU A 305 7.47 -7.25 3.66
CA LEU A 305 6.38 -6.99 4.60
C LEU A 305 5.06 -6.68 3.91
N ASN A 306 5.11 -5.97 2.79
CA ASN A 306 3.91 -5.43 2.15
C ASN A 306 3.51 -6.18 0.88
N ASN A 307 4.46 -6.79 0.16
CA ASN A 307 4.21 -7.33 -1.18
C ASN A 307 4.41 -8.85 -1.32
N PHE A 308 5.07 -9.54 -0.37
CA PHE A 308 5.31 -10.99 -0.42
C PHE A 308 4.04 -11.81 -0.69
N HIS A 309 2.92 -11.41 -0.08
CA HIS A 309 1.63 -12.09 -0.26
C HIS A 309 1.13 -12.08 -1.71
N TYR A 310 1.43 -11.05 -2.52
CA TYR A 310 0.98 -11.00 -3.91
C TYR A 310 1.60 -12.11 -4.74
N THR A 311 2.87 -12.46 -4.49
CA THR A 311 3.53 -13.57 -5.20
C THR A 311 2.86 -14.91 -4.92
N ILE A 312 2.33 -15.10 -3.71
CA ILE A 312 1.56 -16.30 -3.35
C ILE A 312 0.15 -16.25 -3.98
N LEU A 313 -0.52 -15.10 -3.90
CA LEU A 313 -1.86 -14.90 -4.44
C LEU A 313 -1.92 -15.11 -5.95
N GLU A 314 -0.88 -14.69 -6.69
CA GLU A 314 -0.74 -14.85 -8.14
C GLU A 314 -0.39 -16.30 -8.55
N ASN A 315 -0.06 -17.18 -7.59
CA ASN A 315 0.18 -18.59 -7.85
C ASN A 315 -1.13 -19.39 -7.84
N LYS A 316 -1.53 -19.92 -9.00
CA LYS A 316 -2.79 -20.67 -9.18
C LYS A 316 -2.94 -21.86 -8.24
N ASN A 317 -1.85 -22.52 -7.85
CA ASN A 317 -1.91 -23.72 -7.01
C ASN A 317 -2.13 -23.38 -5.52
N TYR A 318 -1.83 -22.15 -5.10
CA TYR A 318 -1.87 -21.75 -3.69
C TYR A 318 -2.76 -20.54 -3.41
N SER A 319 -3.37 -19.93 -4.43
CA SER A 319 -4.19 -18.73 -4.29
C SER A 319 -5.34 -18.93 -3.27
N ASP A 320 -6.08 -20.03 -3.36
CA ASP A 320 -7.22 -20.27 -2.47
C ASP A 320 -6.77 -20.66 -1.06
N LYS A 321 -5.71 -21.46 -0.94
CA LYS A 321 -5.09 -21.76 0.37
C LYS A 321 -4.56 -20.49 1.04
N HIS A 322 -3.97 -19.57 0.28
CA HIS A 322 -3.52 -18.28 0.79
C HIS A 322 -4.69 -17.42 1.29
N LYS A 323 -5.80 -17.36 0.54
CA LYS A 323 -7.01 -16.64 0.97
C LYS A 323 -7.57 -17.21 2.27
N GLN A 324 -7.62 -18.54 2.42
CA GLN A 324 -8.07 -19.17 3.65
C GLN A 324 -7.18 -18.79 4.83
N ILE A 325 -5.85 -19.01 4.73
CA ILE A 325 -4.91 -18.66 5.80
C ILE A 325 -5.02 -17.18 6.19
N MET A 326 -5.11 -16.29 5.20
CA MET A 326 -5.28 -14.86 5.47
C MET A 326 -6.61 -14.59 6.20
N SER A 327 -7.71 -15.24 5.80
CA SER A 327 -9.00 -15.13 6.47
C SER A 327 -8.90 -15.53 7.94
N ASP A 328 -8.30 -16.69 8.22
CA ASP A 328 -8.12 -17.22 9.57
C ASP A 328 -7.27 -16.29 10.44
N ILE A 329 -6.16 -15.76 9.89
CA ILE A 329 -5.31 -14.77 10.58
C ILE A 329 -6.14 -13.53 10.94
N PHE A 330 -6.95 -13.04 10.01
CA PHE A 330 -7.73 -11.83 10.23
C PHE A 330 -8.83 -12.03 11.28
N VAL A 331 -9.53 -13.17 11.28
CA VAL A 331 -10.49 -13.53 12.33
C VAL A 331 -9.81 -13.58 13.70
N ASN A 332 -8.60 -14.16 13.77
CA ASN A 332 -7.81 -14.18 15.00
C ASN A 332 -7.39 -12.78 15.47
N ASP A 333 -7.05 -11.87 14.55
CA ASP A 333 -6.72 -10.49 14.91
C ASP A 333 -7.93 -9.75 15.49
N ILE A 334 -9.13 -9.96 14.93
CA ILE A 334 -10.39 -9.43 15.49
C ILE A 334 -10.63 -10.00 16.90
N ALA A 335 -10.45 -11.32 17.07
CA ALA A 335 -10.64 -11.97 18.38
C ALA A 335 -9.67 -11.44 19.44
N LYS A 336 -8.39 -11.22 19.08
CA LYS A 336 -7.40 -10.61 19.98
C LYS A 336 -7.78 -9.19 20.38
N ILE A 337 -8.33 -8.40 19.46
CA ILE A 337 -8.87 -7.07 19.79
C ILE A 337 -10.02 -7.21 20.78
N GLY A 338 -10.97 -8.13 20.54
CA GLY A 338 -12.06 -8.42 21.48
C GLY A 338 -11.58 -8.74 22.89
N GLN A 339 -10.58 -9.61 23.01
CA GLN A 339 -9.99 -10.02 24.30
C GLN A 339 -9.42 -8.84 25.09
N LYS A 340 -8.80 -7.85 24.42
CA LYS A 340 -8.30 -6.64 25.10
C LYS A 340 -9.39 -5.85 25.83
N TYR A 341 -10.64 -5.98 25.39
CA TYR A 341 -11.81 -5.27 25.94
C TYR A 341 -12.81 -6.25 26.59
N CYS A 342 -12.30 -7.32 27.21
CA CYS A 342 -13.09 -8.27 28.02
C CYS A 342 -14.12 -9.11 27.25
N PHE A 343 -13.98 -9.26 25.93
CA PHE A 343 -14.78 -10.22 25.17
C PHE A 343 -14.08 -11.57 25.04
N ASP A 344 -14.80 -12.64 25.34
CA ASP A 344 -14.36 -14.00 25.07
C ASP A 344 -14.67 -14.40 23.63
N ASN A 345 -13.78 -15.16 22.99
CA ASN A 345 -14.07 -15.86 21.75
C ASN A 345 -15.03 -17.03 22.05
N PHE A 346 -16.31 -16.87 21.73
CA PHE A 346 -17.34 -17.86 22.02
C PHE A 346 -17.45 -18.93 20.93
N ALA A 347 -17.44 -18.53 19.66
CA ALA A 347 -17.53 -19.44 18.52
C ALA A 347 -16.88 -18.82 17.28
N THR A 348 -16.36 -19.68 16.40
CA THR A 348 -15.81 -19.33 15.09
C THR A 348 -16.46 -20.18 14.01
N GLU A 349 -16.65 -19.62 12.80
CA GLU A 349 -17.23 -20.32 11.64
C GLU A 349 -18.59 -20.99 11.92
N LEU A 350 -19.49 -20.27 12.59
CA LEU A 350 -20.83 -20.80 12.91
C LEU A 350 -21.68 -20.90 11.64
N GLU A 351 -21.89 -22.11 11.13
CA GLU A 351 -22.77 -22.36 9.97
C GLU A 351 -24.26 -22.17 10.31
N LEU A 352 -24.95 -21.37 9.50
CA LEU A 352 -26.39 -21.10 9.63
C LEU A 352 -27.19 -21.95 8.64
N MET A 353 -28.15 -22.71 9.16
CA MET A 353 -28.92 -23.70 8.40
C MET A 353 -30.43 -23.52 8.56
N GLU A 354 -31.16 -23.43 7.45
CA GLU A 354 -32.62 -23.45 7.41
C GLU A 354 -33.09 -24.78 6.80
N GLY A 355 -33.30 -25.78 7.67
CA GLY A 355 -33.53 -27.17 7.23
C GLY A 355 -32.31 -27.72 6.50
N LYS A 356 -32.44 -28.03 5.21
CA LYS A 356 -31.32 -28.49 4.36
C LYS A 356 -30.57 -27.35 3.65
N ASN A 357 -31.06 -26.11 3.76
CA ASN A 357 -30.51 -24.97 3.04
C ASN A 357 -29.43 -24.26 3.87
N ARG A 358 -28.21 -24.13 3.34
CA ARG A 358 -27.15 -23.31 3.94
C ARG A 358 -27.42 -21.83 3.67
N LEU A 359 -27.51 -21.03 4.74
CA LEU A 359 -27.70 -19.57 4.68
C LEU A 359 -26.38 -18.80 4.65
N GLY A 360 -25.30 -19.43 5.09
CA GLY A 360 -23.96 -18.86 5.21
C GLY A 360 -23.40 -19.15 6.61
N ASP A 361 -22.44 -18.35 7.03
CA ASP A 361 -21.69 -18.49 8.26
C ASP A 361 -21.53 -17.14 8.97
N ILE A 362 -21.33 -17.22 10.29
CA ILE A 362 -20.83 -16.12 11.11
C ILE A 362 -19.39 -16.45 11.48
N ASP A 363 -18.45 -15.60 11.06
CA ASP A 363 -17.02 -15.90 11.16
C ASP A 363 -16.55 -15.94 12.61
N LEU A 364 -17.08 -15.05 13.46
CA LEU A 364 -16.70 -14.93 14.87
C LEU A 364 -17.87 -14.45 15.72
N ILE A 365 -18.01 -15.05 16.91
CA ILE A 365 -18.92 -14.59 17.96
C ILE A 365 -18.10 -14.24 19.19
N LEU A 366 -18.18 -12.97 19.58
CA LEU A 366 -17.57 -12.45 20.81
C LEU A 366 -18.64 -12.33 21.89
N ARG A 367 -18.32 -12.76 23.11
CA ARG A 367 -19.26 -12.72 24.25
C ARG A 367 -18.72 -11.86 25.37
N HIS A 368 -19.53 -10.91 25.83
CA HIS A 368 -19.24 -10.16 27.04
C HIS A 368 -19.99 -10.78 28.23
N LYS A 369 -19.27 -11.48 29.11
CA LYS A 369 -19.90 -12.21 30.23
C LYS A 369 -20.65 -11.30 31.20
N GLU A 370 -20.09 -10.12 31.50
CA GLU A 370 -20.67 -9.21 32.50
C GLU A 370 -21.96 -8.51 32.03
N TYR A 371 -22.00 -8.09 30.76
CA TYR A 371 -23.14 -7.37 30.17
C TYR A 371 -24.14 -8.28 29.45
N ASP A 372 -23.91 -9.59 29.49
CA ASP A 372 -24.78 -10.65 28.94
C ASP A 372 -25.22 -10.47 27.47
N TYR A 373 -24.34 -9.91 26.63
CA TYR A 373 -24.61 -9.75 25.18
C TYR A 373 -23.49 -10.34 24.31
N ASP A 374 -23.87 -10.67 23.08
CA ASP A 374 -22.96 -11.18 22.05
C ASP A 374 -22.74 -10.16 20.93
N ILE A 375 -21.57 -10.21 20.30
CA ILE A 375 -21.26 -9.52 19.05
C ILE A 375 -20.98 -10.58 18.00
N LEU A 376 -21.82 -10.62 16.97
CA LEU A 376 -21.68 -11.49 15.80
C LEU A 376 -20.93 -10.71 14.74
N ILE A 377 -19.84 -11.28 14.25
CA ILE A 377 -18.94 -10.61 13.32
C ILE A 377 -18.87 -11.40 12.02
N GLU A 378 -19.20 -10.74 10.92
CA GLU A 378 -18.71 -11.12 9.60
C GLU A 378 -17.38 -10.42 9.33
N SER A 379 -16.34 -11.20 9.09
CA SER A 379 -15.03 -10.73 8.72
C SER A 379 -14.90 -10.57 7.20
N LYS A 380 -14.11 -9.58 6.77
CA LYS A 380 -13.78 -9.36 5.36
C LYS A 380 -12.30 -9.04 5.20
N ASN A 381 -11.50 -10.07 4.94
CA ASN A 381 -10.09 -9.93 4.59
C ASN A 381 -9.85 -9.99 3.08
N HIS A 382 -10.35 -9.00 2.34
CA HIS A 382 -10.02 -8.88 0.92
C HIS A 382 -9.12 -7.68 0.68
N THR A 383 -8.19 -7.84 -0.26
CA THR A 383 -7.49 -6.70 -0.85
C THR A 383 -8.50 -5.93 -1.67
N VAL A 384 -8.63 -4.62 -1.43
CA VAL A 384 -9.49 -3.79 -2.26
C VAL A 384 -8.98 -3.79 -3.71
N PRO A 385 -9.87 -3.78 -4.71
CA PRO A 385 -9.48 -3.58 -6.10
C PRO A 385 -8.58 -2.35 -6.22
N LEU A 386 -7.55 -2.44 -7.06
CA LEU A 386 -6.53 -1.40 -7.14
C LEU A 386 -7.12 -0.04 -7.56
N GLY A 387 -8.17 -0.01 -8.38
CA GLY A 387 -8.90 1.23 -8.68
C GLY A 387 -9.43 1.93 -7.42
N ILE A 388 -9.90 1.18 -6.42
CA ILE A 388 -10.32 1.73 -5.11
C ILE A 388 -9.11 2.22 -4.33
N TYR A 389 -8.02 1.44 -4.32
CA TYR A 389 -6.79 1.85 -3.64
C TYR A 389 -6.30 3.22 -4.13
N PHE A 390 -6.46 3.51 -5.42
CA PHE A 390 -6.09 4.80 -6.04
C PHE A 390 -7.23 5.82 -6.12
N GLY A 391 -8.32 5.62 -5.36
CA GLY A 391 -9.40 6.58 -5.25
C GLY A 391 -10.28 6.74 -6.50
N ASN A 392 -10.19 5.83 -7.50
CA ASN A 392 -10.96 5.92 -8.75
C ASN A 392 -12.46 5.86 -8.46
N HIS A 393 -13.14 6.99 -8.68
CA HIS A 393 -14.54 7.14 -8.28
C HIS A 393 -15.49 6.17 -8.96
N GLU A 394 -15.34 5.93 -10.27
CA GLU A 394 -16.19 4.99 -11.01
C GLU A 394 -16.07 3.56 -10.47
N THR A 395 -14.84 3.16 -10.10
CA THR A 395 -14.59 1.84 -9.49
C THR A 395 -15.17 1.77 -8.08
N ILE A 396 -15.08 2.86 -7.30
CA ILE A 396 -15.66 2.96 -5.95
C ILE A 396 -17.19 2.88 -6.01
N GLU A 397 -17.84 3.64 -6.88
CA GLU A 397 -19.30 3.63 -7.03
C GLU A 397 -19.81 2.28 -7.54
N LYS A 398 -19.10 1.67 -8.50
CA LYS A 398 -19.42 0.31 -8.95
C LYS A 398 -19.33 -0.68 -7.78
N ARG A 399 -18.24 -0.63 -6.99
CA ARG A 399 -18.07 -1.48 -5.80
C ARG A 399 -19.21 -1.26 -4.79
N ARG A 400 -19.57 -0.01 -4.52
CA ARG A 400 -20.66 0.36 -3.60
C ARG A 400 -21.98 -0.27 -4.03
N LYS A 401 -22.33 -0.13 -5.31
CA LYS A 401 -23.53 -0.74 -5.90
C LYS A 401 -23.50 -2.26 -5.80
N ASP A 402 -22.39 -2.88 -6.19
CA ASP A 402 -22.23 -4.34 -6.15
C ASP A 402 -22.39 -4.89 -4.71
N LEU A 403 -21.78 -4.21 -3.72
CA LEU A 403 -21.87 -4.58 -2.30
C LEU A 403 -23.32 -4.46 -1.78
N LYS A 404 -24.00 -3.35 -2.09
CA LYS A 404 -25.39 -3.11 -1.70
C LYS A 404 -26.35 -4.13 -2.32
N GLU A 405 -26.22 -4.40 -3.61
CA GLU A 405 -27.17 -5.27 -4.32
C GLU A 405 -27.00 -6.75 -4.01
N SER A 406 -25.77 -7.19 -3.70
CA SER A 406 -25.44 -8.61 -3.60
C SER A 406 -25.08 -9.07 -2.19
N TRP A 407 -24.30 -8.28 -1.46
CA TRP A 407 -23.74 -8.70 -0.18
C TRP A 407 -24.62 -8.28 0.99
N GLU A 408 -25.09 -7.03 1.01
CA GLU A 408 -26.00 -6.55 2.06
C GLU A 408 -27.28 -7.39 2.14
N LYS A 409 -27.86 -7.80 0.99
CA LYS A 409 -29.00 -8.73 0.98
C LYS A 409 -28.71 -10.09 1.64
N LYS A 410 -27.47 -10.58 1.56
CA LYS A 410 -27.07 -11.84 2.22
C LYS A 410 -26.92 -11.64 3.73
N VAL A 411 -26.32 -10.53 4.14
CA VAL A 411 -26.23 -10.10 5.54
C VAL A 411 -27.63 -9.97 6.14
N ASP A 412 -28.54 -9.26 5.47
CA ASP A 412 -29.94 -9.09 5.86
C ASP A 412 -30.68 -10.41 6.06
N LYS A 413 -30.45 -11.36 5.16
CA LYS A 413 -31.08 -12.68 5.26
C LYS A 413 -30.60 -13.41 6.52
N ARG A 414 -29.28 -13.39 6.78
CA ARG A 414 -28.68 -14.04 7.97
C ARG A 414 -29.11 -13.35 9.26
N HIS A 415 -29.06 -12.02 9.31
CA HIS A 415 -29.43 -11.25 10.49
C HIS A 415 -30.91 -11.49 10.87
N ARG A 416 -31.84 -11.39 9.90
CA ARG A 416 -33.27 -11.67 10.15
C ARG A 416 -33.51 -13.10 10.62
N TYR A 417 -32.81 -14.07 10.04
CA TYR A 417 -32.89 -15.47 10.46
C TYR A 417 -32.39 -15.64 11.91
N LEU A 418 -31.29 -14.99 12.28
CA LEU A 418 -30.72 -15.04 13.63
C LEU A 418 -31.63 -14.38 14.67
N LEU A 419 -32.29 -13.26 14.36
CA LEU A 419 -33.25 -12.63 15.27
C LEU A 419 -34.38 -13.60 15.70
N GLN A 420 -34.73 -14.56 14.84
CA GLN A 420 -35.76 -15.55 15.11
C GLN A 420 -35.21 -16.85 15.71
N ASN A 421 -33.95 -17.20 15.41
CA ASN A 421 -33.38 -18.52 15.69
C ASN A 421 -32.16 -18.50 16.62
N TYR A 422 -31.80 -17.35 17.22
CA TYR A 422 -30.59 -17.17 18.04
C TYR A 422 -30.42 -18.26 19.11
N LYS A 423 -31.52 -18.72 19.73
CA LYS A 423 -31.51 -19.78 20.75
C LYS A 423 -30.94 -21.11 20.23
N ASN A 424 -31.18 -21.43 18.96
CA ASN A 424 -30.70 -22.68 18.35
C ASN A 424 -29.17 -22.72 18.24
N TYR A 425 -28.53 -21.54 18.33
CA TYR A 425 -27.10 -21.37 18.20
C TYR A 425 -26.43 -20.95 19.51
N ASN A 426 -27.15 -21.00 20.64
CA ASN A 426 -26.69 -20.53 21.95
C ASN A 426 -26.20 -19.06 21.95
N ILE A 427 -26.77 -18.24 21.07
CA ILE A 427 -26.51 -16.80 20.99
C ILE A 427 -27.39 -16.09 22.02
N LYS A 428 -26.94 -14.97 22.58
CA LYS A 428 -27.75 -14.14 23.49
C LYS A 428 -28.86 -13.44 22.73
N LYS A 429 -30.00 -13.20 23.38
CA LYS A 429 -31.14 -12.50 22.76
C LYS A 429 -30.77 -11.07 22.37
N GLU A 430 -30.01 -10.41 23.23
CA GLU A 430 -29.42 -9.11 22.95
C GLU A 430 -28.07 -9.37 22.29
N PHE A 431 -28.01 -9.19 20.98
CA PHE A 431 -26.78 -9.30 20.22
C PHE A 431 -26.60 -8.14 19.25
N LYS A 432 -25.35 -7.82 18.93
CA LYS A 432 -24.98 -6.88 17.87
C LYS A 432 -24.48 -7.64 16.66
N TYR A 433 -24.85 -7.19 15.47
CA TYR A 433 -24.37 -7.76 14.21
C TYR A 433 -23.47 -6.74 13.53
N LEU A 434 -22.18 -7.06 13.39
CA LEU A 434 -21.18 -6.17 12.82
C LEU A 434 -20.50 -6.82 11.62
N ILE A 435 -19.98 -5.98 10.74
CA ILE A 435 -18.97 -6.40 9.77
C ILE A 435 -17.66 -5.75 10.11
N VAL A 436 -16.60 -6.54 10.14
CA VAL A 436 -15.23 -6.04 10.32
C VAL A 436 -14.40 -6.36 9.08
N SER A 437 -13.85 -5.33 8.44
CA SER A 437 -13.06 -5.41 7.23
C SER A 437 -11.61 -5.00 7.48
N ARG A 438 -10.68 -5.56 6.70
CA ARG A 438 -9.25 -5.21 6.84
C ARG A 438 -8.96 -3.75 6.49
N PHE A 439 -9.69 -3.23 5.50
CA PHE A 439 -9.64 -1.84 5.06
C PHE A 439 -11.02 -1.23 5.16
N PRO A 440 -11.14 0.10 5.27
CA PRO A 440 -12.41 0.80 5.12
C PRO A 440 -13.24 0.33 3.93
N GLU A 441 -14.54 0.13 4.15
CA GLU A 441 -15.52 -0.20 3.09
C GLU A 441 -16.41 0.99 2.77
N ILE A 442 -16.64 1.24 1.47
CA ILE A 442 -17.51 2.33 1.02
C ILE A 442 -18.95 2.14 1.52
N LEU A 443 -19.39 0.89 1.72
CA LEU A 443 -20.73 0.59 2.21
C LEU A 443 -20.96 1.09 3.65
N SER A 444 -19.92 1.39 4.42
CA SER A 444 -20.06 1.81 5.83
C SER A 444 -20.97 3.04 6.00
N HIS A 445 -21.00 3.96 5.04
CA HIS A 445 -21.84 5.16 5.11
C HIS A 445 -23.28 4.93 4.63
N ASP A 446 -23.58 3.79 4.01
CA ASP A 446 -24.85 3.52 3.31
C ASP A 446 -25.56 2.23 3.78
N SER A 447 -24.94 1.52 4.72
CA SER A 447 -25.46 0.27 5.27
C SER A 447 -26.24 0.51 6.56
N ASP A 448 -27.28 -0.30 6.76
CA ASP A 448 -27.99 -0.40 8.03
C ASP A 448 -27.17 -1.15 9.10
N TYR A 449 -26.03 -1.74 8.70
CA TYR A 449 -25.09 -2.43 9.57
C TYR A 449 -23.85 -1.59 9.83
N LEU A 450 -23.29 -1.74 11.03
CA LEU A 450 -21.97 -1.22 11.33
C LEU A 450 -20.91 -2.00 10.56
N VAL A 451 -20.36 -1.38 9.52
CA VAL A 451 -19.23 -1.88 8.75
C VAL A 451 -17.97 -1.10 9.17
N LEU A 452 -17.06 -1.78 9.85
CA LEU A 452 -15.90 -1.17 10.49
C LEU A 452 -14.62 -1.73 9.90
N SER A 453 -13.62 -0.89 9.68
CA SER A 453 -12.24 -1.35 9.55
C SER A 453 -11.74 -1.90 10.88
N ILE A 454 -10.64 -2.66 10.87
CA ILE A 454 -10.08 -3.25 12.10
C ILE A 454 -9.75 -2.19 13.18
N ASP A 455 -9.26 -1.01 12.78
CA ASP A 455 -8.94 0.07 13.71
C ASP A 455 -10.21 0.70 14.31
N GLU A 456 -11.26 0.85 13.50
CA GLU A 456 -12.56 1.36 13.94
C GLU A 456 -13.28 0.37 14.85
N PHE A 457 -13.09 -0.93 14.62
CA PHE A 457 -13.57 -1.97 15.52
C PHE A 457 -12.90 -1.90 16.89
N GLU A 458 -11.57 -1.70 16.95
CA GLU A 458 -10.87 -1.46 18.21
C GLU A 458 -11.39 -0.21 18.92
N PHE A 459 -11.62 0.88 18.18
CA PHE A 459 -12.24 2.09 18.73
C PHE A 459 -13.67 1.87 19.22
N TYR A 460 -14.48 1.11 18.49
CA TYR A 460 -15.85 0.76 18.87
C TYR A 460 -15.90 0.04 20.22
N LEU A 461 -15.05 -0.97 20.41
CA LEU A 461 -14.95 -1.69 21.68
C LEU A 461 -14.42 -0.81 22.82
N LYS A 462 -13.41 0.02 22.55
CA LYS A 462 -12.85 0.98 23.52
C LYS A 462 -13.89 1.95 24.08
N ASN A 463 -14.93 2.25 23.30
CA ASN A 463 -16.04 3.12 23.70
C ASN A 463 -17.27 2.33 24.14
N ASN A 464 -17.09 1.13 24.71
CA ASN A 464 -18.14 0.28 25.27
C ASN A 464 -19.29 0.00 24.29
N CYS A 465 -18.98 -0.18 23.00
CA CYS A 465 -19.97 -0.53 21.99
C CYS A 465 -21.13 0.47 21.85
N LYS A 466 -20.94 1.74 22.25
CA LYS A 466 -22.01 2.74 22.34
C LYS A 466 -22.63 3.13 20.99
N TYR A 467 -21.88 2.98 19.90
CA TYR A 467 -22.30 3.42 18.57
C TYR A 467 -23.32 2.44 17.98
N LEU A 468 -24.41 2.98 17.42
CA LEU A 468 -25.41 2.17 16.70
C LEU A 468 -25.30 2.39 15.19
N GLU A 469 -25.00 3.61 14.78
CA GLU A 469 -24.82 3.98 13.38
C GLU A 469 -23.35 4.31 13.10
N PHE A 470 -22.92 4.06 11.85
CA PHE A 470 -21.55 4.34 11.45
C PHE A 470 -21.23 5.83 11.51
N TYR A 471 -22.21 6.70 11.22
CA TYR A 471 -22.02 8.15 11.24
C TYR A 471 -21.59 8.66 12.62
N ASP A 472 -22.19 8.16 13.70
CA ASP A 472 -21.82 8.56 15.06
C ASP A 472 -20.37 8.15 15.41
N LEU A 473 -19.97 6.95 14.97
CA LEU A 473 -18.60 6.48 15.14
C LEU A 473 -17.65 7.33 14.30
N TYR A 474 -18.02 7.65 13.06
CA TYR A 474 -17.21 8.44 12.14
C TYR A 474 -16.93 9.82 12.71
N GLU A 475 -17.95 10.53 13.19
CA GLU A 475 -17.79 11.84 13.81
C GLU A 475 -16.85 11.77 15.02
N ASP A 476 -17.02 10.79 15.91
CA ASP A 476 -16.18 10.67 17.11
C ASP A 476 -14.74 10.23 16.82
N TYR A 477 -14.53 9.33 15.85
CA TYR A 477 -13.22 8.77 15.53
C TYR A 477 -12.41 9.69 14.63
N TYR A 478 -13.05 10.28 13.60
CA TYR A 478 -12.38 11.09 12.59
C TYR A 478 -12.47 12.58 12.80
N ASN A 479 -13.38 13.13 13.63
CA ASN A 479 -13.41 14.58 13.94
C ASN A 479 -12.63 14.96 15.22
N LYS A 480 -12.13 13.98 15.99
CA LYS A 480 -11.16 14.26 17.09
C LYS A 480 -9.78 14.64 16.56
N GLU A 481 -9.43 14.12 15.39
CA GLU A 481 -8.46 14.75 14.52
C GLU A 481 -9.28 15.76 13.73
N GLU A 482 -9.08 17.08 13.86
CA GLU A 482 -9.61 17.96 12.81
C GLU A 482 -9.12 17.32 11.49
N ILE A 483 -10.03 17.01 10.55
CA ILE A 483 -9.63 16.96 9.15
C ILE A 483 -9.15 18.37 8.91
N ASP A 484 -7.86 18.61 9.16
CA ASP A 484 -7.34 19.95 9.32
C ASP A 484 -7.69 20.62 7.99
N SER A 485 -8.17 21.84 8.06
CA SER A 485 -8.29 22.64 6.85
C SER A 485 -6.98 22.60 6.06
N LYS A 486 -5.83 22.33 6.72
CA LYS A 486 -4.55 21.96 6.11
C LYS A 486 -4.51 20.65 5.33
N ASP A 487 -5.14 19.55 5.75
CA ASP A 487 -5.11 18.28 5.00
C ASP A 487 -5.89 18.39 3.70
N VAL A 488 -7.09 18.99 3.78
CA VAL A 488 -7.88 19.31 2.59
C VAL A 488 -7.16 20.37 1.75
N LYS A 489 -6.55 21.39 2.35
CA LYS A 489 -5.74 22.38 1.61
C LYS A 489 -4.45 21.79 1.04
N ALA A 490 -3.81 20.81 1.66
CA ALA A 490 -2.59 20.16 1.18
C ALA A 490 -2.92 19.27 -0.02
N PHE A 491 -3.93 18.40 0.15
CA PHE A 491 -4.50 17.61 -0.94
C PHE A 491 -4.97 18.51 -2.09
N MET A 492 -5.68 19.59 -1.79
CA MET A 492 -6.13 20.55 -2.81
C MET A 492 -4.99 21.36 -3.41
N LYS A 493 -3.95 21.75 -2.67
CA LYS A 493 -2.80 22.52 -3.20
C LYS A 493 -1.95 21.67 -4.14
N ASP A 494 -1.81 20.38 -3.86
CA ASP A 494 -1.06 19.45 -4.69
C ASP A 494 -1.81 19.09 -5.99
N ILE A 495 -3.16 19.02 -5.93
CA ILE A 495 -4.02 18.70 -7.07
C ILE A 495 -4.37 19.95 -7.92
N LEU A 496 -4.69 21.09 -7.30
CA LEU A 496 -5.19 22.30 -7.98
C LEU A 496 -4.13 23.05 -8.80
N ASN A 497 -2.84 22.80 -8.56
CA ASN A 497 -1.75 23.40 -9.36
C ASN A 497 -1.41 22.59 -10.62
N CYS A 498 -2.13 21.50 -10.90
CA CYS A 498 -1.84 20.67 -12.06
C CYS A 498 -2.44 21.27 -13.35
N THR A 499 -1.59 21.74 -14.25
CA THR A 499 -1.99 22.15 -15.60
C THR A 499 -2.12 20.90 -16.48
N ILE A 500 -3.24 20.76 -17.19
CA ILE A 500 -3.50 19.68 -18.14
C ILE A 500 -3.34 20.27 -19.54
N ALA A 501 -2.09 20.31 -20.02
CA ALA A 501 -1.68 20.96 -21.26
C ALA A 501 -2.48 20.49 -22.49
#